data_AF-A0A558D529-F1
#
_entry.id   AF-A0A558D529-F1
#
_cell.length_a   1.000
_cell.length_b   1.000
_cell.length_c   1.000
_cell.angle_alpha   90.00
_cell.angle_beta   90.00
_cell.angle_gamma   90.00
#
_symmetry.space_group_name_H-M   'P 1'
#
loop_
_entity.id
_entity.type
_entity.pdbx_description
1 polymer ?
#
loop_
_entity_poly.entity_id
_entity_poly.type
_entity_poly.pdbx_seq_one_letter_code
_entity_poly.pdbx_strand_id
1 'polypeptide(L)'
;MTLDWLNDPVKLADQTIAGQAVTRQAQLTKPAGSLGMLENLAIQLSSLQRSGHPSAEKVQITIFAADHGVAAAGVSAFPQEVTVQMIANFSAGGAAISVLARSLNATLEVVDVGTAVEPGELPGVISQRAGPGTANLQVEDAMSSGQLSVALDAGRAAIMRAKERGMELFIGGDMGIGNTTPAAALGCVLLGADPGQLAGPGTGLDSRGVAHKVTILREALTRYDDLMKRPLEALRCLGGFEIAALVGAYISCAQLGIPVLIDGYITTAAALVAVRHQSEIRDWLIFSHQSAEPGHQAMLKALDAMPLLNLGMRLGEGSGAATAVPLLRAACDLHNNMATFADAGVAES
;
A
#
# COMPACT_ATOMS: atom_id res chain seq x y z
N MET A 1 -15.24 10.09 -16.65
CA MET A 1 -15.95 9.09 -15.83
C MET A 1 -16.30 9.78 -14.52
N THR A 2 -17.44 9.45 -13.89
CA THR A 2 -17.80 10.09 -12.62
C THR A 2 -17.11 9.37 -11.46
N LEU A 3 -16.48 10.13 -10.57
CA LEU A 3 -15.75 9.63 -9.40
C LEU A 3 -16.68 9.40 -8.19
N ASP A 4 -17.99 9.24 -8.44
CA ASP A 4 -19.02 9.15 -7.40
C ASP A 4 -18.77 7.95 -6.48
N TRP A 5 -18.22 6.86 -7.04
CA TRP A 5 -17.91 5.63 -6.33
C TRP A 5 -16.92 5.82 -5.17
N LEU A 6 -16.10 6.87 -5.19
CA LEU A 6 -15.15 7.16 -4.10
C LEU A 6 -15.85 7.48 -2.78
N ASN A 7 -17.13 7.84 -2.82
CA ASN A 7 -17.92 8.19 -1.64
C ASN A 7 -18.89 7.07 -1.24
N ASP A 8 -18.90 5.95 -1.97
CA ASP A 8 -19.71 4.80 -1.60
C ASP A 8 -19.25 4.28 -0.22
N PRO A 9 -20.18 3.88 0.66
CA PRO A 9 -19.85 3.44 2.00
C PRO A 9 -18.93 2.23 1.98
N VAL A 10 -17.89 2.25 2.82
CA VAL A 10 -17.05 1.07 3.05
C VAL A 10 -17.79 0.05 3.90
N LYS A 11 -17.40 -1.22 3.79
CA LYS A 11 -17.89 -2.24 4.70
C LYS A 11 -17.31 -2.02 6.09
N LEU A 12 -18.09 -2.38 7.12
CA LEU A 12 -17.63 -2.38 8.50
C LEU A 12 -17.13 -3.78 8.90
N ALA A 13 -16.07 -3.81 9.70
CA ALA A 13 -15.55 -5.04 10.31
C ALA A 13 -16.62 -5.66 11.23
N ASP A 14 -16.70 -6.99 11.27
CA ASP A 14 -17.70 -7.69 12.10
C ASP A 14 -17.21 -7.83 13.54
N GLN A 15 -17.79 -7.03 14.43
CA GLN A 15 -17.44 -7.01 15.86
C GLN A 15 -17.94 -8.25 16.60
N THR A 16 -18.98 -8.92 16.10
CA THR A 16 -19.48 -10.17 16.71
C THR A 16 -18.48 -11.29 16.45
N ILE A 17 -18.01 -11.41 15.20
CA ILE A 17 -16.95 -12.38 14.84
C ILE A 17 -15.63 -12.03 15.56
N ALA A 18 -15.29 -10.76 15.71
CA ALA A 18 -14.12 -10.36 16.50
C ALA A 18 -14.20 -10.87 17.94
N GLY A 19 -15.35 -10.68 18.61
CA GLY A 19 -15.57 -11.18 19.98
C GLY A 19 -15.52 -12.71 20.09
N GLN A 20 -16.03 -13.42 19.08
CA GLN A 20 -15.91 -14.88 19.00
C GLN A 20 -14.46 -15.32 18.83
N ALA A 21 -13.69 -14.64 17.97
CA ALA A 21 -12.27 -14.93 17.78
C ALA A 21 -11.45 -14.66 19.05
N VAL A 22 -11.75 -13.59 19.81
CA VAL A 22 -11.16 -13.34 21.13
C VAL A 22 -11.46 -14.48 22.10
N THR A 23 -12.72 -14.91 22.16
CA THR A 23 -13.15 -16.02 23.03
C THR A 23 -12.40 -17.31 22.67
N ARG A 24 -12.28 -17.60 21.38
CA ARG A 24 -11.52 -18.75 20.90
C ARG A 24 -10.03 -18.66 21.28
N GLN A 25 -9.39 -17.51 21.08
CA GLN A 25 -7.97 -17.31 21.43
C GLN A 25 -7.67 -17.58 22.91
N ALA A 26 -8.63 -17.27 23.80
CA ALA A 26 -8.52 -17.52 25.23
C ALA A 26 -8.63 -19.02 25.60
N GLN A 27 -9.23 -19.84 24.74
CA GLN A 27 -9.43 -21.28 24.98
C GLN A 27 -8.29 -22.15 24.42
N LEU A 28 -7.48 -21.64 23.50
CA LEU A 28 -6.37 -22.38 22.89
C LEU A 28 -5.35 -22.81 23.96
N THR A 29 -4.75 -23.99 23.81
CA THR A 29 -3.79 -24.58 24.77
C THR A 29 -2.46 -23.81 24.85
N LYS A 30 -2.51 -22.59 25.37
CA LYS A 30 -1.41 -21.64 25.57
C LYS A 30 -1.78 -20.66 26.70
N PRO A 31 -0.79 -20.07 27.40
CA PRO A 31 -1.09 -18.94 28.29
C PRO A 31 -1.73 -17.79 27.51
N ALA A 32 -2.71 -17.12 28.11
CA ALA A 32 -3.43 -16.01 27.45
C ALA A 32 -2.45 -14.91 26.99
N GLY A 33 -2.56 -14.49 25.72
CA GLY A 33 -1.72 -13.46 25.11
C GLY A 33 -0.28 -13.88 24.79
N SER A 34 0.13 -15.13 25.04
CA SER A 34 1.52 -15.58 24.86
C SER A 34 1.99 -15.61 23.40
N LEU A 35 1.09 -15.59 22.41
CA LEU A 35 1.44 -15.45 20.99
C LEU A 35 1.43 -13.98 20.52
N GLY A 36 1.11 -13.04 21.41
CA GLY A 36 1.20 -11.60 21.17
C GLY A 36 0.46 -11.16 19.90
N MET A 37 1.19 -10.53 18.98
CA MET A 37 0.63 -9.93 17.76
C MET A 37 -0.05 -10.95 16.84
N LEU A 38 0.33 -12.22 16.86
CA LEU A 38 -0.32 -13.26 16.06
C LEU A 38 -1.78 -13.48 16.49
N GLU A 39 -2.09 -13.34 17.78
CA GLU A 39 -3.47 -13.45 18.27
C GLU A 39 -4.32 -12.31 17.70
N ASN A 40 -3.80 -11.09 17.76
CA ASN A 40 -4.47 -9.89 17.26
C ASN A 40 -4.67 -9.94 15.74
N LEU A 41 -3.69 -10.44 14.98
CA LEU A 41 -3.81 -10.61 13.54
C LEU A 41 -4.93 -11.58 13.16
N ALA A 42 -5.03 -12.72 13.85
CA ALA A 42 -6.11 -13.67 13.63
C ALA A 42 -7.47 -13.04 13.94
N ILE A 43 -7.62 -12.34 15.07
CA ILE A 43 -8.85 -11.66 15.46
C ILE A 43 -9.25 -10.60 14.42
N GLN A 44 -8.29 -9.77 13.98
CA GLN A 44 -8.52 -8.74 12.98
C GLN A 44 -8.98 -9.36 11.65
N LEU A 45 -8.28 -10.39 11.16
CA LEU A 45 -8.66 -11.08 9.92
C LEU A 45 -10.02 -11.75 10.04
N SER A 46 -10.34 -12.40 11.17
CA SER A 46 -11.67 -12.97 11.42
C SER A 46 -12.77 -11.92 11.29
N SER A 47 -12.54 -10.74 11.88
CA SER A 47 -13.48 -9.62 11.82
C SER A 47 -13.66 -9.06 10.42
N LEU A 48 -12.55 -8.85 9.69
CA LEU A 48 -12.59 -8.28 8.33
C LEU A 48 -13.18 -9.25 7.31
N GLN A 49 -12.85 -10.54 7.43
CA GLN A 49 -13.35 -11.59 6.53
C GLN A 49 -14.72 -12.13 6.95
N ARG A 50 -15.23 -11.71 8.12
CA ARG A 50 -16.47 -12.21 8.73
C ARG A 50 -16.51 -13.73 8.85
N SER A 51 -15.38 -14.31 9.28
CA SER A 51 -15.19 -15.75 9.39
C SER A 51 -14.56 -16.09 10.73
N GLY A 52 -15.08 -17.11 11.42
CA GLY A 52 -14.40 -17.72 12.57
C GLY A 52 -13.15 -18.53 12.18
N HIS A 53 -12.94 -18.73 10.87
CA HIS A 53 -11.77 -19.37 10.29
C HIS A 53 -11.10 -18.41 9.29
N PRO A 54 -10.29 -17.45 9.76
CA PRO A 54 -9.60 -16.51 8.88
C PRO A 54 -8.56 -17.24 8.03
N SER A 55 -8.22 -16.65 6.88
CA SER A 55 -7.25 -17.19 5.92
C SER A 55 -6.45 -16.08 5.23
N ALA A 56 -5.23 -16.40 4.81
CA ALA A 56 -4.37 -15.53 4.01
C ALA A 56 -3.69 -16.31 2.87
N GLU A 57 -4.40 -17.30 2.32
CA GLU A 57 -3.85 -18.20 1.30
C GLU A 57 -3.92 -17.57 -0.09
N LYS A 58 -5.07 -17.00 -0.45
CA LYS A 58 -5.29 -16.40 -1.78
C LYS A 58 -4.88 -14.93 -1.80
N VAL A 59 -3.62 -14.69 -2.13
CA VAL A 59 -3.03 -13.35 -2.17
C VAL A 59 -3.01 -12.81 -3.61
N GLN A 60 -3.56 -11.61 -3.79
CA GLN A 60 -3.35 -10.80 -4.99
C GLN A 60 -2.29 -9.75 -4.73
N ILE A 61 -1.27 -9.72 -5.58
CA ILE A 61 -0.28 -8.66 -5.64
C ILE A 61 -0.49 -7.90 -6.95
N THR A 62 -0.67 -6.58 -6.88
CA THR A 62 -0.72 -5.72 -8.07
C THR A 62 0.30 -4.60 -7.94
N ILE A 63 1.21 -4.51 -8.91
CA ILE A 63 2.18 -3.41 -9.03
C ILE A 63 1.58 -2.36 -9.95
N PHE A 64 1.43 -1.14 -9.44
CA PHE A 64 1.09 0.02 -10.25
C PHE A 64 2.36 0.75 -10.64
N ALA A 65 2.56 0.95 -11.94
CA ALA A 65 3.76 1.59 -12.47
C ALA A 65 3.43 2.90 -13.17
N ALA A 66 4.19 3.95 -12.87
CA ALA A 66 4.11 5.23 -13.54
C ALA A 66 5.42 6.04 -13.38
N ASP A 67 5.63 7.00 -14.27
CA ASP A 67 6.77 7.90 -14.21
C ASP A 67 6.38 9.29 -13.67
N HIS A 68 7.37 10.02 -13.16
CA HIS A 68 7.14 11.34 -12.59
C HIS A 68 8.00 12.42 -13.25
N GLY A 69 7.37 13.53 -13.67
CA GLY A 69 8.08 14.68 -14.21
C GLY A 69 9.09 15.30 -13.24
N VAL A 70 8.88 15.15 -11.92
CA VAL A 70 9.83 15.62 -10.90
C VAL A 70 11.18 14.88 -10.94
N ALA A 71 11.26 13.71 -11.59
CA ALA A 71 12.52 13.00 -11.80
C ALA A 71 13.55 13.87 -12.55
N ALA A 72 13.10 14.73 -13.46
CA ALA A 72 13.95 15.68 -14.20
C ALA A 72 14.64 16.71 -13.28
N ALA A 73 14.15 16.88 -12.05
CA ALA A 73 14.75 17.76 -11.05
C ALA A 73 15.86 17.08 -10.23
N GLY A 74 16.30 15.87 -10.58
CA GLY A 74 17.45 15.21 -9.93
C GLY A 74 17.14 14.64 -8.54
N VAL A 75 15.90 14.15 -8.34
CA VAL A 75 15.43 13.58 -7.05
C VAL A 75 15.59 12.06 -6.93
N SER A 76 16.29 11.44 -7.87
CA SER A 76 16.56 9.99 -7.91
C SER A 76 18.01 9.73 -8.30
N ALA A 77 18.60 8.65 -7.77
CA ALA A 77 19.91 8.17 -8.18
C ALA A 77 19.89 7.40 -9.53
N PHE A 78 18.71 7.00 -9.99
CA PHE A 78 18.50 6.23 -11.21
C PHE A 78 17.78 7.06 -12.27
N PRO A 79 18.08 6.82 -13.56
CA PRO A 79 17.44 7.51 -14.67
C PRO A 79 16.02 6.97 -14.90
N GLN A 80 15.16 7.76 -15.55
CA GLN A 80 13.71 7.51 -15.64
C GLN A 80 13.37 6.23 -16.42
N GLU A 81 14.21 5.83 -17.38
CA GLU A 81 14.02 4.63 -18.19
C GLU A 81 14.01 3.33 -17.36
N VAL A 82 14.53 3.36 -16.14
CA VAL A 82 14.51 2.22 -15.22
C VAL A 82 13.09 1.78 -14.89
N THR A 83 12.09 2.67 -14.90
CA THR A 83 10.68 2.30 -14.66
C THR A 83 10.22 1.24 -15.67
N VAL A 84 10.42 1.49 -16.97
CA VAL A 84 10.03 0.56 -18.05
C VAL A 84 10.87 -0.72 -18.01
N GLN A 85 12.16 -0.62 -17.70
CA GLN A 85 13.03 -1.79 -17.56
C GLN A 85 12.56 -2.71 -16.42
N MET A 86 12.09 -2.13 -15.31
CA MET A 86 11.53 -2.90 -14.20
C MET A 86 10.19 -3.53 -14.53
N ILE A 87 9.33 -2.89 -15.33
CA ILE A 87 8.10 -3.52 -15.85
C ILE A 87 8.44 -4.78 -16.65
N ALA A 88 9.42 -4.71 -17.54
CA ALA A 88 9.89 -5.89 -18.27
C ALA A 88 10.46 -6.96 -17.31
N ASN A 89 11.18 -6.56 -16.26
CA ASN A 89 11.70 -7.47 -15.25
C ASN A 89 10.59 -8.15 -14.41
N PHE A 90 9.51 -7.44 -14.06
CA PHE A 90 8.34 -8.01 -13.40
C PHE A 90 7.67 -9.05 -14.30
N SER A 91 7.47 -8.71 -15.59
CA SER A 91 6.87 -9.60 -16.61
C SER A 91 7.71 -10.86 -16.82
N ALA A 92 9.04 -10.73 -16.88
CA ALA A 92 9.97 -11.86 -16.97
C ALA A 92 10.10 -12.66 -15.66
N GLY A 93 9.56 -12.15 -14.56
CA GLY A 93 9.57 -12.80 -13.26
C GLY A 93 10.91 -12.72 -12.51
N GLY A 94 11.78 -11.77 -12.87
CA GLY A 94 13.13 -11.61 -12.31
C GLY A 94 13.23 -10.61 -11.16
N ALA A 95 12.19 -9.82 -10.90
CA ALA A 95 12.16 -8.88 -9.79
C ALA A 95 11.95 -9.58 -8.42
N ALA A 96 12.30 -8.89 -7.33
CA ALA A 96 12.17 -9.43 -5.98
C ALA A 96 10.71 -9.81 -5.66
N ILE A 97 9.75 -8.94 -5.99
CA ILE A 97 8.33 -9.24 -5.80
C ILE A 97 7.87 -10.43 -6.64
N SER A 98 8.42 -10.62 -7.85
CA SER A 98 8.10 -11.77 -8.70
C SER A 98 8.57 -13.09 -8.08
N VAL A 99 9.73 -13.09 -7.43
CA VAL A 99 10.24 -14.26 -6.70
C VAL A 99 9.36 -14.54 -5.47
N LEU A 100 9.03 -13.50 -4.69
CA LEU A 100 8.18 -13.64 -3.51
C LEU A 100 6.76 -14.10 -3.86
N ALA A 101 6.15 -13.52 -4.89
CA ALA A 101 4.82 -13.93 -5.35
C ALA A 101 4.77 -15.42 -5.68
N ARG A 102 5.78 -15.93 -6.40
CA ARG A 102 5.90 -17.35 -6.74
C ARG A 102 6.07 -18.22 -5.49
N SER A 103 6.91 -17.79 -4.55
CA SER A 103 7.12 -18.50 -3.27
C SER A 103 5.85 -18.56 -2.42
N LEU A 104 4.98 -17.57 -2.54
CA LEU A 104 3.72 -17.50 -1.81
C LEU A 104 2.55 -18.17 -2.55
N ASN A 105 2.77 -18.63 -3.79
CA ASN A 105 1.70 -19.01 -4.71
C ASN A 105 0.65 -17.88 -4.88
N ALA A 106 1.11 -16.63 -4.87
CA ALA A 106 0.30 -15.44 -5.05
C ALA A 106 0.13 -15.10 -6.53
N THR A 107 -0.99 -14.46 -6.86
CA THR A 107 -1.18 -13.90 -8.21
C THR A 107 -0.45 -12.57 -8.30
N LEU A 108 0.47 -12.41 -9.25
CA LEU A 108 1.13 -11.14 -9.55
C LEU A 108 0.57 -10.54 -10.84
N GLU A 109 0.18 -9.27 -10.77
CA GLU A 109 -0.28 -8.47 -11.90
C GLU A 109 0.49 -7.15 -11.93
N VAL A 110 0.83 -6.65 -13.12
CA VAL A 110 1.43 -5.32 -13.29
C VAL A 110 0.48 -4.45 -14.09
N VAL A 111 0.24 -3.24 -13.63
CA VAL A 111 -0.61 -2.25 -14.32
C VAL A 111 0.25 -1.02 -14.62
N ASP A 112 0.49 -0.76 -15.91
CA ASP A 112 1.05 0.52 -16.36
C ASP A 112 -0.04 1.59 -16.33
N VAL A 113 0.07 2.47 -15.34
CA VAL A 113 -0.85 3.60 -15.13
C VAL A 113 -0.33 4.86 -15.82
N GLY A 114 0.92 4.89 -16.26
CA GLY A 114 1.46 6.02 -17.01
C GLY A 114 2.97 6.14 -16.95
N THR A 115 3.67 5.16 -17.50
CA THR A 115 5.09 5.29 -17.87
C THR A 115 5.31 6.40 -18.90
N ALA A 116 6.46 7.07 -18.85
CA ALA A 116 6.84 8.12 -19.79
C ALA A 116 6.97 7.58 -21.22
N VAL A 117 7.43 6.33 -21.35
CA VAL A 117 7.53 5.59 -22.61
C VAL A 117 6.74 4.30 -22.45
N GLU A 118 5.89 3.97 -23.43
CA GLU A 118 5.13 2.73 -23.39
C GLU A 118 6.06 1.51 -23.38
N PRO A 119 5.84 0.56 -22.46
CA PRO A 119 6.68 -0.64 -22.36
C PRO A 119 6.47 -1.64 -23.52
N GLY A 120 5.51 -1.37 -24.41
CA GLY A 120 5.06 -2.30 -25.44
C GLY A 120 4.19 -3.42 -24.88
N GLU A 121 3.91 -4.42 -25.73
CA GLU A 121 3.19 -5.62 -25.29
C GLU A 121 4.11 -6.53 -24.47
N LEU A 122 3.79 -6.69 -23.19
CA LEU A 122 4.50 -7.56 -22.26
C LEU A 122 3.51 -8.52 -21.58
N PRO A 123 3.80 -9.83 -21.51
CA PRO A 123 2.95 -10.78 -20.82
C PRO A 123 2.68 -10.39 -19.36
N GLY A 124 1.42 -10.41 -18.93
CA GLY A 124 1.04 -10.10 -17.55
C GLY A 124 1.09 -8.60 -17.19
N VAL A 125 1.35 -7.73 -18.16
CA VAL A 125 1.29 -6.27 -18.00
C VAL A 125 -0.01 -5.75 -18.61
N ILE A 126 -0.79 -5.03 -17.82
CA ILE A 126 -2.05 -4.40 -18.23
C ILE A 126 -1.78 -2.91 -18.46
N SER A 127 -2.20 -2.39 -19.61
CA SER A 127 -2.14 -0.95 -19.89
C SER A 127 -3.45 -0.28 -19.46
N GLN A 128 -3.38 0.63 -18.49
CA GLN A 128 -4.47 1.50 -18.05
C GLN A 128 -3.94 2.93 -17.83
N ARG A 129 -3.34 3.47 -18.89
CA ARG A 129 -2.53 4.68 -18.82
C ARG A 129 -3.37 5.96 -18.72
N ALA A 130 -3.05 6.79 -17.74
CA ALA A 130 -3.53 8.16 -17.59
C ALA A 130 -2.72 9.17 -18.43
N GLY A 131 -1.50 8.83 -18.84
CA GLY A 131 -0.64 9.67 -19.68
C GLY A 131 0.83 9.25 -19.64
N PRO A 132 1.72 9.97 -20.35
CA PRO A 132 3.15 9.68 -20.36
C PRO A 132 3.87 10.27 -19.12
N GLY A 133 3.62 9.68 -17.95
CA GLY A 133 4.12 10.21 -16.68
C GLY A 133 3.35 11.42 -16.16
N THR A 134 3.47 11.67 -14.86
CA THR A 134 2.93 12.90 -14.25
C THR A 134 3.75 14.11 -14.67
N ALA A 135 3.17 15.31 -14.58
CA ALA A 135 3.94 16.54 -14.69
C ALA A 135 4.89 16.71 -13.48
N ASN A 136 5.77 17.70 -13.56
CA ASN A 136 6.67 18.03 -12.45
C ASN A 136 5.91 18.83 -11.38
N LEU A 137 5.61 18.17 -10.25
CA LEU A 137 4.92 18.76 -9.10
C LEU A 137 5.56 20.05 -8.56
N GLN A 138 6.85 20.27 -8.84
CA GLN A 138 7.56 21.50 -8.44
C GLN A 138 6.97 22.74 -9.12
N VAL A 139 6.53 22.61 -10.38
CA VAL A 139 6.18 23.75 -11.25
C VAL A 139 4.71 23.79 -11.65
N GLU A 140 4.07 22.63 -11.80
CA GLU A 140 2.65 22.52 -12.15
C GLU A 140 1.97 21.35 -11.41
N ASP A 141 0.65 21.21 -11.53
CA ASP A 141 -0.07 20.10 -10.89
C ASP A 141 0.39 18.77 -11.50
N ALA A 142 0.67 17.77 -10.67
CA ALA A 142 1.14 16.45 -11.13
C ALA A 142 0.20 15.83 -12.18
N MET A 143 -1.11 16.02 -12.05
CA MET A 143 -2.09 15.53 -13.01
C MET A 143 -3.35 16.40 -13.13
N SER A 144 -4.04 16.29 -14.27
CA SER A 144 -5.39 16.83 -14.42
C SER A 144 -6.44 15.94 -13.73
N SER A 145 -7.65 16.48 -13.51
CA SER A 145 -8.75 15.70 -12.92
C SER A 145 -9.15 14.48 -13.76
N GLY A 146 -9.04 14.56 -15.10
CA GLY A 146 -9.30 13.43 -15.99
C GLY A 146 -8.27 12.31 -15.81
N GLN A 147 -7.00 12.68 -15.67
CA GLN A 147 -5.92 11.71 -15.43
C GLN A 147 -6.02 11.09 -14.04
N LEU A 148 -6.37 11.88 -13.02
CA LEU A 148 -6.66 11.37 -11.69
C LEU A 148 -7.78 10.33 -11.75
N SER A 149 -8.86 10.59 -12.49
CA SER A 149 -9.96 9.63 -12.65
C SER A 149 -9.49 8.32 -13.25
N VAL A 150 -8.72 8.37 -14.35
CA VAL A 150 -8.19 7.17 -15.00
C VAL A 150 -7.29 6.37 -14.05
N ALA A 151 -6.41 7.05 -13.30
CA ALA A 151 -5.51 6.39 -12.37
C ALA A 151 -6.26 5.73 -11.19
N LEU A 152 -7.23 6.42 -10.58
CA LEU A 152 -8.09 5.85 -9.53
C LEU A 152 -8.88 4.64 -10.04
N ASP A 153 -9.45 4.74 -11.24
CA ASP A 153 -10.20 3.65 -11.87
C ASP A 153 -9.30 2.45 -12.20
N ALA A 154 -8.01 2.66 -12.48
CA ALA A 154 -7.06 1.56 -12.68
C ALA A 154 -6.89 0.72 -11.41
N GLY A 155 -6.79 1.38 -10.26
CA GLY A 155 -6.81 0.74 -8.94
C GLY A 155 -8.09 -0.05 -8.70
N ARG A 156 -9.24 0.58 -8.92
CA ARG A 156 -10.55 -0.07 -8.79
C ARG A 156 -10.68 -1.30 -9.70
N ALA A 157 -10.27 -1.19 -10.96
CA ALA A 157 -10.33 -2.28 -11.91
C ALA A 157 -9.47 -3.48 -11.47
N ALA A 158 -8.28 -3.23 -10.89
CA ALA A 158 -7.46 -4.29 -10.32
C ALA A 158 -8.17 -5.05 -9.19
N ILE A 159 -8.88 -4.33 -8.31
CA ILE A 159 -9.64 -4.98 -7.22
C ILE A 159 -10.84 -5.75 -7.74
N MET A 160 -11.52 -5.27 -8.79
CA MET A 160 -12.61 -6.03 -9.42
C MET A 160 -12.11 -7.37 -9.96
N ARG A 161 -10.96 -7.38 -10.66
CA ARG A 161 -10.31 -8.62 -11.12
C ARG A 161 -9.88 -9.52 -9.96
N ALA A 162 -9.32 -8.94 -8.89
CA ALA A 162 -8.93 -9.68 -7.69
C ALA A 162 -10.13 -10.37 -7.02
N LYS A 163 -11.26 -9.67 -6.92
CA LYS A 163 -12.49 -10.18 -6.34
C LYS A 163 -13.07 -11.34 -7.17
N GLU A 164 -13.06 -11.24 -8.50
CA GLU A 164 -13.48 -12.32 -9.39
C GLU A 164 -12.67 -13.60 -9.19
N ARG A 165 -11.38 -13.47 -8.84
CA ARG A 165 -10.50 -14.60 -8.50
C ARG A 165 -10.69 -15.13 -7.06
N GLY A 166 -11.57 -14.52 -6.26
CA GLY A 166 -11.86 -14.94 -4.89
C GLY A 166 -10.70 -14.71 -3.92
N MET A 167 -9.99 -13.59 -4.07
CA MET A 167 -8.84 -13.24 -3.25
C MET A 167 -9.23 -12.90 -1.81
N GLU A 168 -8.38 -13.27 -0.87
CA GLU A 168 -8.57 -13.11 0.59
C GLU A 168 -7.75 -11.95 1.16
N LEU A 169 -6.67 -11.57 0.46
CA LEU A 169 -5.74 -10.53 0.84
C LEU A 169 -5.21 -9.80 -0.41
N PHE A 170 -5.20 -8.47 -0.36
CA PHE A 170 -4.62 -7.63 -1.41
C PHE A 170 -3.30 -6.99 -0.96
N ILE A 171 -2.32 -6.98 -1.85
CA ILE A 171 -1.07 -6.24 -1.73
C ILE A 171 -0.97 -5.31 -2.94
N GLY A 172 -0.94 -4.01 -2.68
CA GLY A 172 -0.57 -3.00 -3.67
C GLY A 172 0.92 -2.72 -3.57
N GLY A 173 1.62 -2.75 -4.70
CA GLY A 173 3.00 -2.29 -4.82
C GLY A 173 3.10 -1.13 -5.81
N ASP A 174 4.17 -0.36 -5.69
CA ASP A 174 4.49 0.75 -6.58
C ASP A 174 5.75 0.46 -7.40
N MET A 175 5.85 1.11 -8.57
CA MET A 175 7.08 1.25 -9.32
C MET A 175 7.09 2.62 -10.02
N GLY A 176 8.08 3.45 -9.74
CA GLY A 176 8.22 4.72 -10.43
C GLY A 176 9.47 5.49 -10.03
N ILE A 177 10.29 5.86 -11.00
CA ILE A 177 11.47 6.66 -10.71
C ILE A 177 11.07 8.06 -10.24
N GLY A 178 11.51 8.41 -9.03
CA GLY A 178 11.21 9.68 -8.38
C GLY A 178 10.01 9.66 -7.43
N ASN A 179 9.29 8.55 -7.31
CA ASN A 179 8.01 8.44 -6.58
C ASN A 179 8.10 8.67 -5.04
N THR A 180 9.29 8.54 -4.45
CA THR A 180 9.51 8.94 -3.04
C THR A 180 9.28 10.44 -2.79
N THR A 181 9.44 11.27 -3.81
CA THR A 181 9.19 12.72 -3.74
C THR A 181 7.68 13.05 -3.63
N PRO A 182 6.79 12.60 -4.54
CA PRO A 182 5.36 12.79 -4.35
C PRO A 182 4.83 12.11 -3.08
N ALA A 183 5.35 10.94 -2.70
CA ALA A 183 4.99 10.32 -1.42
C ALA A 183 5.32 11.23 -0.22
N ALA A 184 6.51 11.83 -0.20
CA ALA A 184 6.90 12.79 0.82
C ALA A 184 6.05 14.07 0.78
N ALA A 185 5.72 14.60 -0.41
CA ALA A 185 4.87 15.77 -0.57
C ALA A 185 3.47 15.55 0.03
N LEU A 186 2.87 14.39 -0.25
CA LEU A 186 1.59 13.99 0.32
C LEU A 186 1.67 13.85 1.84
N GLY A 187 2.73 13.23 2.35
CA GLY A 187 3.00 13.17 3.79
C GLY A 187 3.09 14.54 4.43
N CYS A 188 3.86 15.47 3.83
CA CYS A 188 4.02 16.82 4.36
C CYS A 188 2.67 17.54 4.44
N VAL A 189 1.89 17.54 3.36
CA VAL A 189 0.66 18.33 3.29
C VAL A 189 -0.47 17.76 4.14
N LEU A 190 -0.59 16.43 4.24
CA LEU A 190 -1.65 15.76 5.00
C LEU A 190 -1.35 15.63 6.50
N LEU A 191 -0.09 15.83 6.90
CA LEU A 191 0.35 15.82 8.29
C LEU A 191 0.71 17.22 8.82
N GLY A 192 0.86 18.22 7.94
CA GLY A 192 1.42 19.52 8.29
C GLY A 192 2.89 19.43 8.72
N ALA A 193 3.63 18.47 8.17
CA ALA A 193 4.99 18.17 8.57
C ALA A 193 6.04 18.89 7.71
N ASP A 194 7.22 19.17 8.28
CA ASP A 194 8.32 19.80 7.53
C ASP A 194 8.90 18.81 6.51
N PRO A 195 9.19 19.26 5.27
CA PRO A 195 9.81 18.41 4.25
C PRO A 195 11.11 17.71 4.66
N GLY A 196 11.90 18.30 5.57
CA GLY A 196 13.12 17.67 6.10
C GLY A 196 12.85 16.46 7.00
N GLN A 197 11.63 16.28 7.51
CA GLN A 197 11.24 15.10 8.26
C GLN A 197 10.77 13.95 7.35
N LEU A 198 10.24 14.28 6.17
CA LEU A 198 9.61 13.31 5.27
C LEU A 198 10.49 12.94 4.07
N ALA A 199 11.43 13.80 3.68
CA ALA A 199 12.35 13.51 2.60
C ALA A 199 13.39 12.46 3.04
N GLY A 200 13.51 11.40 2.25
CA GLY A 200 14.49 10.34 2.44
C GLY A 200 15.40 10.12 1.23
N PRO A 201 16.42 9.25 1.40
CA PRO A 201 17.36 8.92 0.34
C PRO A 201 16.70 8.15 -0.81
N GLY A 202 15.56 7.48 -0.57
CA GLY A 202 14.85 6.67 -1.56
C GLY A 202 15.77 5.64 -2.19
N THR A 203 15.97 5.78 -3.50
CA THR A 203 16.82 4.90 -4.30
C THR A 203 18.32 5.00 -4.00
N GLY A 204 18.75 5.83 -3.04
CA GLY A 204 20.13 5.88 -2.55
C GLY A 204 20.81 7.25 -2.70
N LEU A 205 20.05 8.35 -2.67
CA LEU A 205 20.61 9.70 -2.65
C LEU A 205 21.53 9.90 -1.44
N ASP A 206 22.57 10.70 -1.64
CA ASP A 206 23.41 11.19 -0.55
C ASP A 206 22.74 12.37 0.19
N SER A 207 23.42 12.90 1.22
CA SER A 207 22.92 14.03 2.00
C SER A 207 22.61 15.29 1.17
N ARG A 208 23.35 15.53 0.08
CA ARG A 208 23.12 16.67 -0.82
C ARG A 208 21.87 16.44 -1.67
N GLY A 209 21.70 15.23 -2.19
CA GLY A 209 20.50 14.82 -2.92
C GLY A 209 19.25 14.91 -2.05
N VAL A 210 19.32 14.49 -0.78
CA VAL A 210 18.21 14.65 0.16
C VAL A 210 17.91 16.13 0.43
N ALA A 211 18.93 16.96 0.69
CA ALA A 211 18.74 18.40 0.90
C ALA A 211 18.12 19.08 -0.33
N HIS A 212 18.52 18.69 -1.54
CA HIS A 212 17.94 19.16 -2.79
C HIS A 212 16.47 18.75 -2.93
N LYS A 213 16.14 17.48 -2.62
CA LYS A 213 14.75 16.99 -2.58
C LYS A 213 13.89 17.80 -1.59
N VAL A 214 14.44 18.16 -0.42
CA VAL A 214 13.75 19.03 0.56
C VAL A 214 13.43 20.41 -0.03
N THR A 215 14.35 21.02 -0.77
CA THR A 215 14.11 22.30 -1.46
C THR A 215 12.96 22.18 -2.46
N ILE A 216 12.98 21.15 -3.32
CA ILE A 216 11.92 20.90 -4.30
C ILE A 216 10.56 20.73 -3.61
N LEU A 217 10.50 19.97 -2.52
CA LEU A 217 9.28 19.78 -1.75
C LEU A 217 8.76 21.10 -1.16
N ARG A 218 9.63 21.94 -0.60
CA ARG A 218 9.24 23.26 -0.08
C ARG A 218 8.65 24.13 -1.18
N GLU A 219 9.30 24.21 -2.33
CA GLU A 219 8.81 24.98 -3.48
C GLU A 219 7.46 24.48 -3.96
N ALA A 220 7.30 23.16 -4.14
CA ALA A 220 6.03 22.57 -4.56
C ALA A 220 4.89 22.88 -3.57
N LEU A 221 5.15 22.79 -2.26
CA LEU A 221 4.16 23.02 -1.23
C LEU A 221 3.73 24.49 -1.13
N THR A 222 4.56 25.47 -1.49
CA THR A 222 4.19 26.89 -1.47
C THR A 222 3.10 27.28 -2.47
N ARG A 223 2.83 26.42 -3.45
CA ARG A 223 1.82 26.68 -4.49
C ARG A 223 0.39 26.47 -4.02
N TYR A 224 0.20 25.90 -2.84
CA TYR A 224 -1.11 25.43 -2.42
C TYR A 224 -1.45 25.79 -0.99
N ASP A 225 -2.66 26.33 -0.83
CA ASP A 225 -3.28 26.56 0.47
C ASP A 225 -4.35 25.49 0.76
N ASP A 226 -4.46 25.12 2.04
CA ASP A 226 -5.54 24.30 2.60
C ASP A 226 -5.77 22.94 1.90
N LEU A 227 -4.70 22.35 1.34
CA LEU A 227 -4.73 20.99 0.77
C LEU A 227 -4.89 19.90 1.83
N MET A 228 -4.54 20.19 3.09
CA MET A 228 -4.68 19.27 4.21
C MET A 228 -6.12 18.73 4.36
N LYS A 229 -7.13 19.52 3.98
CA LYS A 229 -8.55 19.15 4.06
C LYS A 229 -9.11 18.56 2.77
N ARG A 230 -8.30 18.45 1.72
CA ARG A 230 -8.71 18.05 0.36
C ARG A 230 -7.78 16.94 -0.15
N PRO A 231 -7.85 15.72 0.42
CA PRO A 231 -6.87 14.66 0.16
C PRO A 231 -6.77 14.25 -1.31
N LEU A 232 -7.89 14.16 -2.03
CA LEU A 232 -7.89 13.85 -3.46
C LEU A 232 -7.30 15.00 -4.30
N GLU A 233 -7.46 16.25 -3.87
CA GLU A 233 -6.82 17.38 -4.53
C GLU A 233 -5.31 17.39 -4.25
N ALA A 234 -4.90 17.07 -3.02
CA ALA A 234 -3.48 16.90 -2.68
C ALA A 234 -2.85 15.82 -3.57
N LEU A 235 -3.54 14.69 -3.76
CA LEU A 235 -3.13 13.63 -4.68
C LEU A 235 -3.02 14.12 -6.13
N ARG A 236 -4.00 14.89 -6.60
CA ARG A 236 -4.00 15.47 -7.96
C ARG A 236 -2.82 16.41 -8.20
N CYS A 237 -2.53 17.26 -7.21
CA CYS A 237 -1.53 18.31 -7.31
C CYS A 237 -0.10 17.80 -7.10
N LEU A 238 0.10 16.89 -6.14
CA LEU A 238 1.42 16.53 -5.62
C LEU A 238 1.75 15.03 -5.74
N GLY A 239 0.82 14.22 -6.24
CA GLY A 239 0.93 12.75 -6.23
C GLY A 239 1.56 12.13 -7.48
N GLY A 240 1.24 10.85 -7.65
CA GLY A 240 1.67 9.96 -8.73
C GLY A 240 0.48 9.20 -9.32
N PHE A 241 0.53 8.79 -10.59
CA PHE A 241 -0.55 7.95 -11.14
C PHE A 241 -0.62 6.60 -10.43
N GLU A 242 0.51 6.01 -10.10
CA GLU A 242 0.64 4.78 -9.32
C GLU A 242 0.15 4.96 -7.88
N ILE A 243 0.44 6.10 -7.24
CA ILE A 243 -0.12 6.43 -5.91
C ILE A 243 -1.63 6.58 -6.00
N ALA A 244 -2.15 7.24 -7.04
CA ALA A 244 -3.58 7.38 -7.25
C ALA A 244 -4.27 6.03 -7.51
N ALA A 245 -3.63 5.13 -8.25
CA ALA A 245 -4.13 3.77 -8.43
C ALA A 245 -4.14 2.99 -7.11
N LEU A 246 -3.11 3.12 -6.27
CA LEU A 246 -3.11 2.53 -4.93
C LEU A 246 -4.26 3.08 -4.06
N VAL A 247 -4.52 4.39 -4.10
CA VAL A 247 -5.66 5.01 -3.40
C VAL A 247 -6.97 4.41 -3.87
N GLY A 248 -7.18 4.31 -5.19
CA GLY A 248 -8.38 3.72 -5.77
C GLY A 248 -8.55 2.25 -5.40
N ALA A 249 -7.45 1.50 -5.35
CA ALA A 249 -7.43 0.12 -4.91
C ALA A 249 -7.82 -0.01 -3.43
N TYR A 250 -7.26 0.81 -2.54
CA TYR A 250 -7.55 0.73 -1.09
C TYR A 250 -9.00 1.08 -0.76
N ILE A 251 -9.54 2.13 -1.38
CA ILE A 251 -10.97 2.48 -1.24
C ILE A 251 -11.84 1.30 -1.71
N SER A 252 -11.54 0.76 -2.90
CA SER A 252 -12.29 -0.38 -3.45
C SER A 252 -12.21 -1.63 -2.59
N CYS A 253 -11.04 -1.94 -2.02
CA CYS A 253 -10.84 -3.04 -1.09
C CYS A 253 -11.75 -2.89 0.14
N ALA A 254 -11.79 -1.71 0.76
CA ALA A 254 -12.65 -1.44 1.91
C ALA A 254 -14.15 -1.53 1.57
N GLN A 255 -14.57 -1.04 0.40
CA GLN A 255 -15.95 -1.15 -0.10
C GLN A 255 -16.36 -2.60 -0.38
N LEU A 256 -15.42 -3.41 -0.87
CA LEU A 256 -15.68 -4.81 -1.24
C LEU A 256 -15.47 -5.77 -0.06
N GLY A 257 -14.78 -5.32 0.99
CA GLY A 257 -14.49 -6.08 2.19
C GLY A 257 -13.30 -7.02 2.02
N ILE A 258 -12.23 -6.50 1.42
CA ILE A 258 -10.98 -7.23 1.16
C ILE A 258 -9.88 -6.57 2.01
N PRO A 259 -9.26 -7.31 2.97
CA PRO A 259 -8.12 -6.82 3.72
C PRO A 259 -6.95 -6.43 2.80
N VAL A 260 -6.25 -5.36 3.17
CA VAL A 260 -5.07 -4.86 2.45
C VAL A 260 -3.86 -4.97 3.36
N LEU A 261 -2.77 -5.53 2.82
CA LEU A 261 -1.47 -5.49 3.47
C LEU A 261 -0.61 -4.40 2.82
N ILE A 262 -0.42 -3.31 3.56
CA ILE A 262 0.36 -2.13 3.16
C ILE A 262 1.86 -2.47 3.21
N ASP A 263 2.59 -2.11 2.17
CA ASP A 263 4.02 -2.35 2.02
C ASP A 263 4.84 -1.32 2.80
N GLY A 264 5.51 -0.40 2.09
CA GLY A 264 6.39 0.61 2.66
C GLY A 264 5.91 2.04 2.41
N TYR A 265 6.88 2.93 2.21
CA TYR A 265 6.68 4.38 2.29
C TYR A 265 5.64 4.92 1.30
N ILE A 266 5.72 4.55 0.02
CA ILE A 266 4.84 5.04 -1.04
C ILE A 266 3.41 4.50 -0.87
N THR A 267 3.27 3.20 -0.58
CA THR A 267 1.96 2.59 -0.28
C THR A 267 1.32 3.17 0.98
N THR A 268 2.12 3.55 1.99
CA THR A 268 1.60 4.23 3.18
C THR A 268 1.16 5.66 2.88
N ALA A 269 1.82 6.38 1.96
CA ALA A 269 1.34 7.68 1.50
C ALA A 269 -0.01 7.58 0.79
N ALA A 270 -0.20 6.55 -0.06
CA ALA A 270 -1.51 6.24 -0.64
C ALA A 270 -2.56 5.89 0.43
N ALA A 271 -2.21 5.07 1.41
CA ALA A 271 -3.09 4.75 2.54
C ALA A 271 -3.49 6.01 3.31
N LEU A 272 -2.57 6.94 3.54
CA LEU A 272 -2.84 8.20 4.19
C LEU A 272 -3.86 9.05 3.41
N VAL A 273 -3.71 9.15 2.09
CA VAL A 273 -4.69 9.84 1.24
C VAL A 273 -6.06 9.18 1.35
N ALA A 274 -6.14 7.86 1.24
CA ALA A 274 -7.40 7.12 1.31
C ALA A 274 -8.09 7.30 2.67
N VAL A 275 -7.37 7.14 3.78
CA VAL A 275 -7.91 7.29 5.14
C VAL A 275 -8.33 8.74 5.43
N ARG A 276 -7.62 9.74 4.89
CA ARG A 276 -8.03 11.15 5.00
C ARG A 276 -9.29 11.46 4.20
N HIS A 277 -9.54 10.73 3.12
CA HIS A 277 -10.77 10.83 2.32
C HIS A 277 -11.95 10.17 3.05
N GLN A 278 -11.75 8.95 3.56
CA GLN A 278 -12.74 8.22 4.34
C GLN A 278 -12.06 7.42 5.46
N SER A 279 -12.31 7.81 6.72
CA SER A 279 -11.58 7.32 7.90
C SER A 279 -11.70 5.82 8.12
N GLU A 280 -12.86 5.25 7.80
CA GLU A 280 -13.24 3.86 8.01
C GLU A 280 -12.44 2.89 7.14
N ILE A 281 -11.75 3.39 6.10
CA ILE A 281 -10.82 2.59 5.30
C ILE A 281 -9.69 2.05 6.18
N ARG A 282 -9.32 2.77 7.25
CA ARG A 282 -8.21 2.41 8.13
C ARG A 282 -8.35 1.01 8.72
N ASP A 283 -9.57 0.56 9.00
CA ASP A 283 -9.83 -0.76 9.59
C ASP A 283 -9.43 -1.90 8.65
N TRP A 284 -9.45 -1.66 7.34
CA TRP A 284 -9.10 -2.62 6.29
C TRP A 284 -7.60 -2.72 6.02
N LEU A 285 -6.79 -1.85 6.62
CA LEU A 285 -5.36 -1.75 6.37
C LEU A 285 -4.56 -2.43 7.49
N ILE A 286 -3.75 -3.41 7.09
CA ILE A 286 -2.74 -4.08 7.93
C ILE A 286 -1.37 -3.60 7.42
N PHE A 287 -0.45 -3.25 8.32
CA PHE A 287 0.83 -2.65 7.93
C PHE A 287 1.96 -3.67 8.05
N SER A 288 2.64 -3.98 6.95
CA SER A 288 3.60 -5.08 6.90
C SER A 288 4.93 -4.78 7.58
N HIS A 289 5.63 -3.71 7.17
CA HIS A 289 6.97 -3.44 7.66
C HIS A 289 7.22 -1.96 7.89
N GLN A 290 8.10 -1.65 8.82
CA GLN A 290 8.69 -0.32 8.91
C GLN A 290 9.79 -0.19 7.83
N SER A 291 9.50 0.53 6.76
CA SER A 291 10.51 0.97 5.80
C SER A 291 11.64 1.76 6.46
N ALA A 292 12.85 1.63 5.91
CA ALA A 292 14.03 2.42 6.30
C ALA A 292 13.98 3.88 5.78
N GLU A 293 12.96 4.26 5.01
CA GLU A 293 12.74 5.68 4.66
C GLU A 293 12.38 6.49 5.92
N PRO A 294 13.13 7.56 6.27
CA PRO A 294 12.96 8.29 7.53
C PRO A 294 11.54 8.81 7.78
N GLY A 295 10.87 9.28 6.71
CA GLY A 295 9.52 9.82 6.77
C GLY A 295 8.44 8.78 7.09
N HIS A 296 8.74 7.48 6.97
CA HIS A 296 7.71 6.45 7.08
C HIS A 296 7.11 6.36 8.49
N GLN A 297 7.94 6.52 9.52
CA GLN A 297 7.45 6.47 10.91
C GLN A 297 6.43 7.56 11.22
N ALA A 298 6.58 8.76 10.63
CA ALA A 298 5.61 9.84 10.80
C ALA A 298 4.24 9.48 10.22
N MET A 299 4.22 8.86 9.03
CA MET A 299 2.96 8.41 8.41
C MET A 299 2.33 7.23 9.17
N LEU A 300 3.14 6.25 9.61
CA LEU A 300 2.65 5.15 10.43
C LEU A 300 2.00 5.67 11.72
N LYS A 301 2.64 6.61 12.41
CA LYS A 301 2.09 7.24 13.61
C LYS A 301 0.78 7.97 13.32
N ALA A 302 0.70 8.71 12.22
CA ALA A 302 -0.51 9.43 11.84
C ALA A 302 -1.69 8.51 11.52
N LEU A 303 -1.39 7.29 11.09
CA LEU A 303 -2.36 6.23 10.84
C LEU A 303 -2.56 5.33 12.07
N ASP A 304 -1.98 5.61 13.23
CA ASP A 304 -2.01 4.71 14.39
C ASP A 304 -1.63 3.25 14.02
N ALA A 305 -0.65 3.12 13.13
CA ALA A 305 -0.25 1.86 12.52
C ALA A 305 0.91 1.21 13.27
N MET A 306 0.78 -0.08 13.54
CA MET A 306 1.85 -0.91 14.10
C MET A 306 2.31 -1.90 13.04
N PRO A 307 3.50 -1.72 12.44
CA PRO A 307 4.01 -2.63 11.42
C PRO A 307 4.42 -3.98 12.02
N LEU A 308 4.27 -5.06 11.25
CA LEU A 308 4.59 -6.43 11.67
C LEU A 308 6.10 -6.71 11.71
N LEU A 309 6.87 -6.05 10.84
CA LEU A 309 8.28 -6.33 10.61
C LEU A 309 9.12 -5.05 10.70
N ASN A 310 10.36 -5.16 11.19
CA ASN A 310 11.36 -4.11 11.11
C ASN A 310 12.68 -4.71 10.60
N LEU A 311 12.84 -4.72 9.27
CA LEU A 311 13.92 -5.40 8.57
C LEU A 311 14.89 -4.44 7.84
N GLY A 312 14.70 -3.12 7.99
CA GLY A 312 15.47 -2.13 7.24
C GLY A 312 15.23 -2.14 5.72
N MET A 313 14.13 -2.75 5.26
CA MET A 313 13.75 -2.80 3.85
C MET A 313 13.32 -1.43 3.34
N ARG A 314 13.60 -1.14 2.06
CA ARG A 314 13.22 0.11 1.38
C ARG A 314 13.16 -0.05 -0.15
N LEU A 315 12.91 -1.26 -0.62
CA LEU A 315 12.84 -1.56 -2.05
C LEU A 315 11.53 -1.03 -2.67
N GLY A 316 10.40 -1.20 -1.97
CA GLY A 316 9.07 -0.97 -2.52
C GLY A 316 8.54 -2.22 -3.21
N GLU A 317 7.78 -2.04 -4.30
CA GLU A 317 7.23 -3.12 -5.12
C GLU A 317 6.26 -4.07 -4.39
N GLY A 318 5.81 -3.77 -3.17
CA GLY A 318 5.02 -4.73 -2.38
C GLY A 318 5.86 -5.81 -1.69
N SER A 319 7.19 -5.68 -1.70
CA SER A 319 8.10 -6.74 -1.24
C SER A 319 8.10 -6.97 0.27
N GLY A 320 7.97 -5.92 1.08
CA GLY A 320 7.80 -6.01 2.53
C GLY A 320 6.45 -6.63 2.91
N ALA A 321 5.39 -6.24 2.19
CA ALA A 321 4.06 -6.86 2.32
C ALA A 321 4.10 -8.35 2.02
N ALA A 322 4.67 -8.75 0.88
CA ALA A 322 4.82 -10.16 0.54
C ALA A 322 5.64 -10.93 1.60
N THR A 323 6.70 -10.31 2.13
CA THR A 323 7.53 -10.91 3.20
C THR A 323 6.74 -11.14 4.49
N ALA A 324 5.71 -10.35 4.78
CA ALA A 324 4.87 -10.49 5.97
C ALA A 324 3.74 -11.52 5.81
N VAL A 325 3.39 -11.96 4.60
CA VAL A 325 2.30 -12.94 4.36
C VAL A 325 2.45 -14.23 5.17
N PRO A 326 3.65 -14.86 5.27
CA PRO A 326 3.81 -16.06 6.09
C PRO A 326 3.44 -15.86 7.57
N LEU A 327 3.61 -14.64 8.10
CA LEU A 327 3.21 -14.32 9.48
C LEU A 327 1.68 -14.29 9.62
N LEU A 328 0.96 -13.75 8.62
CA LEU A 328 -0.50 -13.77 8.59
C LEU A 328 -1.03 -15.21 8.48
N ARG A 329 -0.42 -16.03 7.61
CA ARG A 329 -0.77 -17.46 7.49
C ARG A 329 -0.55 -18.21 8.80
N ALA A 330 0.57 -17.99 9.47
CA ALA A 330 0.83 -18.58 10.78
C ALA A 330 -0.20 -18.13 11.84
N ALA A 331 -0.61 -16.86 11.85
CA ALA A 331 -1.66 -16.36 12.74
C ALA A 331 -3.00 -17.10 12.49
N CYS A 332 -3.40 -17.24 11.24
CA CYS A 332 -4.60 -17.98 10.84
C CYS A 332 -4.49 -19.47 11.22
N ASP A 333 -3.39 -20.13 10.92
CA ASP A 333 -3.18 -21.55 11.20
C ASP A 333 -3.20 -21.86 12.70
N LEU A 334 -2.53 -21.04 13.51
CA LEU A 334 -2.54 -21.17 14.97
C LEU A 334 -3.96 -20.98 15.50
N HIS A 335 -4.70 -19.98 15.00
CA HIS A 335 -6.09 -19.77 15.39
C HIS A 335 -6.99 -20.93 15.00
N ASN A 336 -6.84 -21.47 13.78
CA ASN A 336 -7.72 -22.48 13.23
C ASN A 336 -7.44 -23.88 13.78
N ASN A 337 -6.18 -24.21 14.06
CA ASN A 337 -5.75 -25.61 14.22
C ASN A 337 -5.18 -25.93 15.62
N MET A 338 -4.87 -24.94 16.47
CA MET A 338 -4.50 -25.26 17.85
C MET A 338 -5.68 -25.90 18.59
N ALA A 339 -5.39 -26.93 19.38
CA ALA A 339 -6.34 -27.52 20.31
C ALA A 339 -6.76 -26.49 21.37
N THR A 340 -7.96 -26.67 21.93
CA THR A 340 -8.34 -25.99 23.17
C THR A 340 -7.84 -26.75 24.39
N PHE A 341 -7.78 -26.11 25.57
CA PHE A 341 -7.53 -26.81 26.84
C PHE A 341 -8.49 -27.98 27.06
N ALA A 342 -9.76 -27.81 26.68
CA ALA A 342 -10.78 -28.85 26.75
C ALA A 342 -10.46 -30.05 25.81
N ASP A 343 -10.08 -29.79 24.56
CA ASP A 343 -9.72 -30.85 23.59
C ASP A 343 -8.47 -31.63 24.04
N ALA A 344 -7.52 -30.94 24.66
CA ALA A 344 -6.24 -31.50 25.09
C ALA A 344 -6.28 -32.18 26.47
N GLY A 345 -7.39 -32.06 27.22
CA GLY A 345 -7.50 -32.55 28.59
C GLY A 345 -6.52 -31.89 29.56
N VAL A 346 -6.10 -30.65 29.27
CA VAL A 346 -5.16 -29.87 30.10
C VAL A 346 -5.96 -28.96 31.03
N ALA A 347 -5.58 -28.90 32.30
CA ALA A 347 -6.25 -28.03 33.28
C ALA A 347 -6.09 -26.55 32.89
N GLU A 348 -7.18 -25.79 32.98
CA GLU A 348 -7.16 -24.33 32.86
C GLU A 348 -6.40 -23.75 34.07
N SER A 349 -5.45 -22.85 33.83
CA SER A 349 -4.66 -22.16 34.86
C SER A 349 -5.14 -20.74 35.10
#